data_AF-A0A0L8GF48-F1
#
_entry.id   AF-A0A0L8GF48-F1
#
_cell.length_a   1.000
_cell.length_b   1.000
_cell.length_c   1.000
_cell.angle_alpha   90.00
_cell.angle_beta   90.00
_cell.angle_gamma   90.00
#
_symmetry.space_group_name_H-M   'P 1'
#
loop_
_entity.id
_entity.type
_entity.pdbx_description
1 polymer ?
#
loop_
_entity_poly.entity_id
_entity_poly.type
_entity_poly.pdbx_seq_one_letter_code
_entity_poly.pdbx_strand_id
1 'polypeptide(L)'
;MPKFKKGKKKLPPVPTVARKVEPKKVVNPLFEKRPKNFGIGQDIQPKRDLTRFVKWPRYVKIQRQRAVLYKRLKVPPPINQFRQNLSKDLATQMFKLLDKYRPETKHQKRARLRARAEKRAAGKTDTPTKRPPVVRSGANTVTSLIEQKAAQLVVIAHDVDPIELVLFMPALCRKTDVPYCIVKGKARLGRVVNTKTCSCLAITDVYP
;
A
#
# COMPACT_ATOMS: atom_id res chain seq x y z
N MET A 1 -62.43 92.49 9.95
CA MET A 1 -61.57 92.38 11.16
C MET A 1 -62.05 91.20 11.99
N PRO A 2 -61.23 90.46 12.79
CA PRO A 2 -59.79 90.59 13.09
C PRO A 2 -58.92 89.28 13.19
N LYS A 3 -57.59 89.48 13.07
CA LYS A 3 -56.41 88.87 13.79
C LYS A 3 -55.79 87.48 13.41
N PHE A 4 -54.48 87.58 13.10
CA PHE A 4 -53.42 86.58 12.85
C PHE A 4 -53.07 85.61 14.00
N LYS A 5 -52.41 84.46 13.67
CA LYS A 5 -51.26 83.93 14.47
C LYS A 5 -50.28 82.99 13.73
N LYS A 6 -49.07 83.52 13.53
CA LYS A 6 -47.68 82.99 13.57
C LYS A 6 -47.35 81.59 13.03
N GLY A 7 -46.45 81.55 12.05
CA GLY A 7 -45.73 80.36 11.59
C GLY A 7 -44.56 79.92 12.51
N LYS A 8 -44.09 78.69 12.28
CA LYS A 8 -42.80 78.16 12.75
C LYS A 8 -42.14 77.37 11.60
N LYS A 9 -40.96 77.82 11.17
CA LYS A 9 -40.07 77.13 10.21
C LYS A 9 -39.56 75.82 10.85
N LYS A 10 -39.64 74.71 10.12
CA LYS A 10 -39.05 73.41 10.50
C LYS A 10 -37.63 73.32 9.93
N LEU A 11 -36.64 73.14 10.79
CA LEU A 11 -35.30 72.67 10.43
C LEU A 11 -35.34 71.17 10.08
N PRO A 12 -34.53 70.68 9.12
CA PRO A 12 -34.57 69.29 8.71
C PRO A 12 -33.91 68.36 9.74
N PRO A 13 -34.49 67.20 10.08
CA PRO A 13 -33.86 66.20 10.93
C PRO A 13 -32.81 65.36 10.17
N VAL A 14 -31.75 65.02 10.91
CA VAL A 14 -30.54 64.28 10.50
C VAL A 14 -30.88 62.85 10.00
N PRO A 15 -30.21 62.33 8.95
CA PRO A 15 -30.56 61.03 8.37
C PRO A 15 -30.26 59.86 9.33
N THR A 16 -31.31 59.12 9.69
CA THR A 16 -31.25 57.87 10.43
C THR A 16 -30.59 56.77 9.61
N VAL A 17 -29.56 56.13 10.18
CA VAL A 17 -28.86 54.95 9.65
C VAL A 17 -29.86 53.90 9.19
N ALA A 18 -29.88 53.63 7.88
CA ALA A 18 -30.79 52.66 7.26
C ALA A 18 -30.46 51.24 7.74
N ARG A 19 -31.41 50.60 8.42
CA ARG A 19 -31.37 49.19 8.76
C ARG A 19 -31.41 48.39 7.46
N LYS A 20 -30.35 47.63 7.17
CA LYS A 20 -30.25 46.76 5.97
C LYS A 20 -31.40 45.75 6.01
N VAL A 21 -32.37 45.90 5.12
CA VAL A 21 -33.52 44.99 4.99
C VAL A 21 -33.02 43.75 4.24
N GLU A 22 -32.99 42.60 4.91
CA GLU A 22 -32.72 41.33 4.22
C GLU A 22 -33.86 41.02 3.26
N PRO A 23 -33.57 40.70 1.98
CA PRO A 23 -34.60 40.45 0.99
C PRO A 23 -35.39 39.19 1.36
N LYS A 24 -36.72 39.33 1.49
CA LYS A 24 -37.63 38.20 1.67
C LYS A 24 -37.52 37.28 0.45
N LYS A 25 -37.10 36.03 0.66
CA LYS A 25 -37.05 35.01 -0.39
C LYS A 25 -38.46 34.81 -0.94
N VAL A 26 -38.62 34.98 -2.25
CA VAL A 26 -39.88 34.72 -2.95
C VAL A 26 -40.13 33.21 -2.91
N VAL A 27 -41.07 32.77 -2.08
CA VAL A 27 -41.46 31.36 -2.00
C VAL A 27 -42.65 31.15 -2.95
N ASN A 28 -42.45 30.31 -3.97
CA ASN A 28 -43.53 29.94 -4.88
C ASN A 28 -44.51 28.99 -4.13
N PRO A 29 -45.79 29.35 -4.00
CA PRO A 29 -46.78 28.56 -3.26
C PRO A 29 -47.06 27.19 -3.89
N LEU A 30 -46.62 26.93 -5.12
CA LEU A 30 -46.73 25.62 -5.78
C LEU A 30 -45.73 24.58 -5.24
N PHE A 31 -44.68 25.00 -4.51
CA PHE A 31 -43.70 24.07 -3.94
C PHE A 31 -44.05 23.70 -2.50
N GLU A 32 -44.56 22.48 -2.33
CA GLU A 32 -44.89 21.90 -1.02
C GLU A 32 -43.82 20.92 -0.55
N LYS A 33 -43.54 20.90 0.75
CA LYS A 33 -42.75 19.83 1.35
C LYS A 33 -43.58 18.56 1.41
N ARG A 34 -43.18 17.53 0.68
CA ARG A 34 -43.79 16.18 0.71
C ARG A 34 -42.78 15.16 1.25
N PRO A 35 -42.50 15.15 2.57
CA PRO A 35 -41.57 14.20 3.15
C PRO A 35 -42.18 12.79 3.09
N LYS A 36 -41.35 11.82 2.70
CA LYS A 36 -41.71 10.41 2.73
C LYS A 36 -41.34 9.80 4.07
N ASN A 37 -42.19 8.93 4.60
CA ASN A 37 -41.95 8.18 5.81
C ASN A 37 -41.42 6.78 5.45
N PHE A 38 -40.13 6.52 5.69
CA PHE A 38 -39.50 5.22 5.38
C PHE A 38 -39.53 4.23 6.55
N GLY A 39 -40.47 4.40 7.48
CA GLY A 39 -40.77 3.45 8.54
C GLY A 39 -41.30 2.12 8.00
N ILE A 40 -41.35 1.11 8.87
CA ILE A 40 -41.88 -0.22 8.50
C ILE A 40 -43.36 -0.08 8.15
N GLY A 41 -43.75 -0.57 6.96
CA GLY A 41 -45.14 -0.53 6.48
C GLY A 41 -45.61 0.83 5.92
N GLN A 42 -44.70 1.77 5.71
CA GLN A 42 -45.00 3.11 5.17
C GLN A 42 -44.52 3.20 3.69
N ASP A 43 -43.84 4.27 3.30
CA ASP A 43 -43.32 4.43 1.94
C ASP A 43 -42.22 3.42 1.58
N ILE A 44 -42.06 3.15 0.27
CA ILE A 44 -40.99 2.30 -0.27
C ILE A 44 -39.63 2.78 0.23
N GLN A 45 -38.85 1.85 0.80
CA GLN A 45 -37.51 2.17 1.30
C GLN A 45 -36.60 2.71 0.19
N PRO A 46 -35.75 3.70 0.50
CA PRO A 46 -34.79 4.20 -0.46
C PRO A 46 -33.74 3.11 -0.76
N LYS A 47 -33.01 3.27 -1.87
CA LYS A 47 -31.83 2.44 -2.14
C LYS A 47 -30.80 2.67 -1.02
N ARG A 48 -30.35 1.59 -0.39
CA ARG A 48 -29.34 1.59 0.68
C ARG A 48 -28.13 0.77 0.26
N ASP A 49 -27.01 0.94 0.97
CA ASP A 49 -25.87 0.07 0.77
C ASP A 49 -26.21 -1.37 1.24
N LEU A 50 -26.33 -2.28 0.28
CA LEU A 50 -26.62 -3.69 0.52
C LEU A 50 -25.34 -4.56 0.52
N THR A 51 -24.14 -3.98 0.42
CA THR A 51 -22.85 -4.70 0.26
C THR A 51 -22.65 -5.83 1.26
N ARG A 52 -23.16 -5.69 2.49
CA ARG A 52 -23.09 -6.73 3.54
C ARG A 52 -24.05 -7.91 3.29
N PHE A 53 -25.22 -7.66 2.70
CA PHE A 53 -26.29 -8.63 2.45
C PHE A 53 -26.26 -9.23 1.03
N VAL A 54 -25.42 -8.69 0.15
CA VAL A 54 -25.22 -9.23 -1.21
C VAL A 54 -24.81 -10.70 -1.14
N LYS A 55 -25.44 -11.52 -1.98
CA LYS A 55 -25.00 -12.89 -2.25
C LYS A 55 -23.71 -12.86 -3.07
N TRP A 56 -22.57 -12.83 -2.38
CA TRP A 56 -21.26 -12.77 -3.02
C TRP A 56 -20.96 -14.00 -3.90
N PRO A 57 -20.23 -13.82 -5.02
CA PRO A 57 -19.71 -14.93 -5.83
C PRO A 57 -18.92 -15.95 -5.00
N ARG A 58 -18.91 -17.22 -5.43
CA ARG A 58 -18.31 -18.33 -4.67
C ARG A 58 -16.84 -18.08 -4.29
N TYR A 59 -16.02 -17.56 -5.19
CA TYR A 59 -14.60 -17.31 -4.94
C TYR A 59 -14.37 -16.28 -3.82
N VAL A 60 -15.18 -15.20 -3.76
CA VAL A 60 -15.11 -14.20 -2.69
C VAL A 60 -15.48 -14.83 -1.34
N LYS A 61 -16.54 -15.65 -1.32
CA LYS A 61 -16.97 -16.36 -0.11
C LYS A 61 -15.88 -17.30 0.41
N ILE A 62 -15.28 -18.11 -0.47
CA ILE A 62 -14.22 -19.06 -0.10
C ILE A 62 -12.99 -18.32 0.44
N GLN A 63 -12.56 -17.24 -0.19
CA GLN A 63 -11.41 -16.44 0.28
C GLN A 63 -11.68 -15.81 1.67
N ARG A 64 -12.88 -15.26 1.89
CA ARG A 64 -13.28 -14.71 3.19
C ARG A 64 -13.40 -15.78 4.27
N GLN A 65 -14.03 -16.92 3.96
CA GLN A 65 -14.15 -18.07 4.87
C GLN A 65 -12.78 -18.62 5.26
N ARG A 66 -11.85 -18.75 4.29
CA ARG A 66 -10.45 -19.14 4.55
C ARG A 66 -9.80 -18.19 5.56
N ALA A 67 -9.91 -16.87 5.36
CA ALA A 67 -9.34 -15.88 6.28
C ALA A 67 -9.97 -15.90 7.68
N VAL A 68 -11.27 -16.19 7.80
CA VAL A 68 -11.95 -16.37 9.09
C VAL A 68 -11.46 -17.64 9.78
N LEU A 69 -11.34 -18.73 9.05
CA LEU A 69 -10.89 -20.03 9.56
C LEU A 69 -9.47 -19.95 10.14
N TYR A 70 -8.52 -19.29 9.45
CA TYR A 70 -7.17 -19.02 9.98
C TYR A 70 -7.14 -18.21 11.28
N LYS A 71 -8.17 -17.38 11.55
CA LYS A 71 -8.27 -16.60 12.80
C LYS A 71 -8.94 -17.38 13.93
N ARG A 72 -9.80 -18.35 13.60
CA ARG A 72 -10.60 -19.11 14.56
C ARG A 72 -9.90 -20.38 15.03
N LEU A 73 -9.16 -21.02 14.14
CA LEU A 73 -8.35 -22.18 14.49
C LEU A 73 -7.10 -21.74 15.26
N LYS A 74 -6.64 -22.62 16.16
CA LYS A 74 -5.34 -22.48 16.82
C LYS A 74 -4.25 -22.77 15.79
N VAL A 75 -3.57 -21.71 15.33
CA VAL A 75 -2.49 -21.83 14.34
C VAL A 75 -1.19 -22.22 15.06
N PRO A 76 -0.48 -23.27 14.60
CA PRO A 76 0.81 -23.66 15.18
C PRO A 76 1.85 -22.53 15.16
N PRO A 77 2.75 -22.42 16.16
CA PRO A 77 3.76 -21.37 16.22
C PRO A 77 4.65 -21.24 14.97
N PRO A 78 5.12 -22.32 14.32
CA PRO A 78 5.93 -22.22 13.10
C PRO A 78 5.20 -21.58 11.92
N ILE A 79 3.87 -21.61 11.88
CA ILE A 79 3.08 -20.93 10.87
C ILE A 79 2.77 -19.50 11.32
N ASN A 80 2.46 -19.32 12.61
CA ASN A 80 2.08 -18.03 13.17
C ASN A 80 3.24 -17.01 13.16
N GLN A 81 4.49 -17.44 13.10
CA GLN A 81 5.64 -16.54 12.95
C GLN A 81 5.51 -15.64 11.71
N PHE A 82 4.91 -16.11 10.61
CA PHE A 82 4.72 -15.30 9.40
C PHE A 82 3.65 -14.21 9.57
N ARG A 83 2.78 -14.31 10.58
CA ARG A 83 1.82 -13.26 10.91
C ARG A 83 2.51 -12.04 11.55
N GLN A 84 3.62 -12.28 12.25
CA GLN A 84 4.47 -11.25 12.83
C GLN A 84 5.51 -10.82 11.79
N ASN A 85 5.53 -9.52 11.48
CA ASN A 85 6.40 -8.98 10.43
C ASN A 85 7.03 -7.67 10.89
N LEU A 86 8.04 -7.27 10.13
CA LEU A 86 8.80 -6.04 10.34
C LEU A 86 7.88 -4.82 10.36
N SER A 87 8.18 -3.86 11.23
CA SER A 87 7.49 -2.57 11.27
C SER A 87 7.63 -1.83 9.93
N LYS A 88 6.69 -0.93 9.65
CA LYS A 88 6.64 -0.22 8.36
C LYS A 88 7.89 0.62 8.11
N ASP A 89 8.42 1.25 9.16
CA ASP A 89 9.57 2.17 9.05
C ASP A 89 10.85 1.39 8.73
N LEU A 90 11.10 0.31 9.48
CA LEU A 90 12.26 -0.56 9.26
C LEU A 90 12.17 -1.29 7.91
N ALA A 91 10.96 -1.72 7.51
CA ALA A 91 10.75 -2.28 6.18
C ALA A 91 11.08 -1.26 5.08
N THR A 92 10.75 0.02 5.27
CA THR A 92 11.04 1.07 4.27
C THR A 92 12.54 1.29 4.13
N GLN A 93 13.28 1.33 5.24
CA GLN A 93 14.75 1.43 5.23
C GLN A 93 15.38 0.21 4.54
N MET A 94 14.92 -0.99 4.88
CA MET A 94 15.40 -2.23 4.27
C MET A 94 15.14 -2.26 2.75
N PHE A 95 13.95 -1.85 2.27
CA PHE A 95 13.68 -1.81 0.83
C PHE A 95 14.53 -0.77 0.09
N LYS A 96 14.84 0.39 0.71
CA LYS A 96 15.80 1.35 0.13
C LYS A 96 17.18 0.73 -0.05
N LEU A 97 17.64 -0.07 0.93
CA LEU A 97 18.89 -0.81 0.81
C LEU A 97 18.81 -1.84 -0.33
N LEU A 98 17.76 -2.67 -0.36
CA LEU A 98 17.57 -3.69 -1.39
C LEU A 98 17.49 -3.09 -2.80
N ASP A 99 16.89 -1.90 -2.95
CA ASP A 99 16.77 -1.21 -4.23
C ASP A 99 18.14 -0.76 -4.79
N LYS A 100 19.14 -0.52 -3.93
CA LYS A 100 20.53 -0.22 -4.35
C LYS A 100 21.23 -1.44 -4.94
N TYR A 101 20.87 -2.65 -4.51
CA TYR A 101 21.53 -3.91 -4.89
C TYR A 101 20.67 -4.76 -5.86
N ARG A 102 19.81 -4.11 -6.65
CA ARG A 102 18.93 -4.81 -7.59
C ARG A 102 19.72 -5.54 -8.69
N PRO A 103 19.30 -6.76 -9.07
CA PRO A 103 19.92 -7.46 -10.17
C PRO A 103 19.64 -6.76 -11.51
N GLU A 104 20.53 -6.99 -12.47
CA GLU A 104 20.41 -6.42 -13.82
C GLU A 104 19.12 -6.85 -14.52
N THR A 105 18.54 -5.92 -15.28
CA THR A 105 17.44 -6.24 -16.19
C THR A 105 17.96 -6.96 -17.43
N LYS A 106 17.07 -7.64 -18.17
CA LYS A 106 17.43 -8.31 -19.44
C LYS A 106 18.03 -7.33 -20.46
N HIS A 107 17.51 -6.10 -20.52
CA HIS A 107 18.02 -5.05 -21.41
C HIS A 107 19.43 -4.58 -21.02
N GLN A 108 19.67 -4.33 -19.72
CA GLN A 108 20.99 -3.97 -19.21
C GLN A 108 22.00 -5.11 -19.44
N LYS A 109 21.60 -6.36 -19.20
CA LYS A 109 22.43 -7.53 -19.49
C LYS A 109 22.81 -7.61 -20.97
N ARG A 110 21.85 -7.40 -21.87
CA ARG A 110 22.08 -7.38 -23.33
C ARG A 110 23.04 -6.25 -23.72
N ALA A 111 22.86 -5.05 -23.18
CA ALA A 111 23.74 -3.91 -23.42
C ALA A 111 25.17 -4.19 -22.93
N ARG A 112 25.33 -4.75 -21.72
CA ARG A 112 26.63 -5.14 -21.17
C ARG A 112 27.33 -6.17 -22.06
N LEU A 113 26.61 -7.20 -22.49
CA LEU A 113 27.18 -8.25 -23.34
C LEU A 113 27.57 -7.72 -24.73
N ARG A 114 26.76 -6.84 -25.32
CA ARG A 114 27.11 -6.16 -26.59
C ARG A 114 28.36 -5.31 -26.45
N ALA A 115 28.44 -4.46 -25.43
CA ALA A 115 29.62 -3.62 -25.20
C ALA A 115 30.88 -4.46 -24.95
N ARG A 116 30.75 -5.61 -24.27
CA ARG A 116 31.87 -6.55 -24.10
C ARG A 116 32.28 -7.21 -25.42
N ALA A 117 31.29 -7.62 -26.23
CA ALA A 117 31.54 -8.20 -27.55
C ALA A 117 32.21 -7.21 -28.52
N GLU A 118 31.76 -5.94 -28.54
CA GLU A 118 32.34 -4.86 -29.34
C GLU A 118 33.80 -4.59 -28.94
N LYS A 119 34.09 -4.54 -27.62
CA LYS A 119 35.47 -4.40 -27.13
C LYS A 119 36.37 -5.56 -27.56
N ARG A 120 35.83 -6.78 -27.53
CA ARG A 120 36.55 -7.99 -27.98
C ARG A 120 36.77 -7.99 -29.49
N ALA A 121 35.78 -7.57 -30.27
CA ALA A 121 35.90 -7.41 -31.72
C ALA A 121 36.93 -6.34 -32.10
N ALA A 122 37.07 -5.27 -31.29
CA ALA A 122 38.10 -4.25 -31.42
C ALA A 122 39.50 -4.71 -30.95
N GLY A 123 39.73 -6.01 -30.74
CA GLY A 123 41.04 -6.59 -30.43
C GLY A 123 41.48 -6.45 -28.97
N LYS A 124 40.65 -5.92 -28.06
CA LYS A 124 40.99 -5.85 -26.63
C LYS A 124 40.83 -7.23 -25.99
N THR A 125 41.78 -7.61 -25.14
CA THR A 125 41.74 -8.87 -24.38
C THR A 125 40.60 -8.86 -23.35
N ASP A 126 40.03 -10.04 -23.08
CA ASP A 126 38.89 -10.19 -22.19
C ASP A 126 39.32 -10.18 -20.72
N THR A 127 39.38 -9.00 -20.10
CA THR A 127 39.78 -8.85 -18.70
C THR A 127 38.68 -9.31 -17.74
N PRO A 128 38.96 -10.21 -16.78
CA PRO A 128 37.99 -10.61 -15.75
C PRO A 128 37.52 -9.41 -14.92
N THR A 129 36.22 -9.10 -14.96
CA THR A 129 35.63 -8.01 -14.16
C THR A 129 35.15 -8.52 -12.80
N LYS A 130 35.42 -7.79 -11.72
CA LYS A 130 34.88 -8.11 -10.38
C LYS A 130 33.35 -8.11 -10.42
N ARG A 131 32.73 -9.17 -9.89
CA ARG A 131 31.27 -9.29 -9.84
C ARG A 131 30.71 -8.26 -8.85
N PRO A 132 29.74 -7.42 -9.24
CA PRO A 132 29.11 -6.50 -8.30
C PRO A 132 28.28 -7.26 -7.26
N PRO A 133 28.23 -6.78 -6.00
CA PRO A 133 27.29 -7.30 -5.01
C PRO A 133 25.86 -7.07 -5.50
N VAL A 134 25.06 -8.13 -5.49
CA VAL A 134 23.65 -8.09 -5.91
C VAL A 134 22.82 -8.94 -4.96
N VAL A 135 21.57 -8.55 -4.77
CA VAL A 135 20.61 -9.34 -4.01
C VAL A 135 20.42 -10.70 -4.69
N ARG A 136 20.51 -11.77 -3.90
CA ARG A 136 20.25 -13.14 -4.32
C ARG A 136 18.78 -13.47 -4.07
N SER A 137 18.16 -14.18 -5.01
CA SER A 137 16.72 -14.44 -4.97
C SER A 137 16.41 -15.88 -5.31
N GLY A 138 15.30 -16.37 -4.76
CA GLY A 138 14.80 -17.71 -5.00
C GLY A 138 15.11 -18.63 -3.81
N ALA A 139 14.14 -19.45 -3.44
CA ALA A 139 14.22 -20.29 -2.23
C ALA A 139 15.49 -21.16 -2.24
N ASN A 140 15.72 -21.93 -3.30
CA ASN A 140 16.86 -22.86 -3.39
C ASN A 140 18.23 -22.15 -3.32
N THR A 141 18.36 -20.99 -3.97
CA THR A 141 19.63 -20.24 -3.91
C THR A 141 19.84 -19.66 -2.52
N VAL A 142 18.79 -19.13 -1.90
CA VAL A 142 18.87 -18.56 -0.56
C VAL A 142 19.15 -19.65 0.48
N THR A 143 18.54 -20.84 0.38
CA THR A 143 18.82 -21.96 1.30
C THR A 143 20.29 -22.37 1.26
N SER A 144 20.86 -22.56 0.06
CA SER A 144 22.27 -22.91 -0.06
C SER A 144 23.20 -21.83 0.51
N LEU A 145 22.85 -20.55 0.35
CA LEU A 145 23.64 -19.44 0.91
C LEU A 145 23.57 -19.37 2.44
N ILE A 146 22.45 -19.77 3.04
CA ILE A 146 22.30 -19.86 4.50
C ILE A 146 23.15 -21.04 5.03
N GLU A 147 23.07 -22.20 4.38
CA GLU A 147 23.85 -23.39 4.77
C GLU A 147 25.36 -23.14 4.67
N GLN A 148 25.79 -22.39 3.65
CA GLN A 148 27.18 -21.98 3.46
C GLN A 148 27.62 -20.83 4.39
N LYS A 149 26.71 -20.28 5.21
CA LYS A 149 26.93 -19.07 6.02
C LYS A 149 27.45 -17.86 5.22
N ALA A 150 27.13 -17.81 3.92
CA ALA A 150 27.52 -16.72 3.03
C ALA A 150 26.48 -15.59 2.98
N ALA A 151 25.27 -15.83 3.50
CA ALA A 151 24.24 -14.80 3.63
C ALA A 151 24.47 -13.95 4.88
N GLN A 152 24.51 -12.63 4.72
CA GLN A 152 24.58 -11.66 5.82
C GLN A 152 23.19 -11.33 6.37
N LEU A 153 22.16 -11.31 5.52
CA LEU A 153 20.77 -11.03 5.90
C LEU A 153 19.82 -11.78 4.98
N VAL A 154 18.80 -12.41 5.55
CA VAL A 154 17.73 -13.11 4.81
C VAL A 154 16.40 -12.39 5.00
N VAL A 155 15.71 -12.10 3.89
CA VAL A 155 14.40 -11.45 3.88
C VAL A 155 13.36 -12.43 3.36
N ILE A 156 12.34 -12.72 4.17
CA ILE A 156 11.31 -13.72 3.87
C ILE A 156 9.95 -13.03 3.72
N ALA A 157 9.18 -13.38 2.69
CA ALA A 157 7.81 -12.89 2.53
C ALA A 157 6.82 -13.63 3.44
N HIS A 158 5.83 -12.92 3.97
CA HIS A 158 4.80 -13.51 4.84
C HIS A 158 3.65 -14.24 4.11
N ASP A 159 3.43 -13.95 2.82
CA ASP A 159 2.25 -14.31 2.03
C ASP A 159 2.57 -15.30 0.91
N VAL A 160 3.54 -16.17 1.17
CA VAL A 160 3.93 -17.25 0.26
C VAL A 160 2.85 -18.34 0.32
N ASP A 161 2.46 -18.81 -0.86
CA ASP A 161 1.47 -19.87 -1.07
C ASP A 161 2.05 -20.71 -2.20
N PRO A 162 2.50 -21.96 -1.97
CA PRO A 162 2.44 -22.76 -0.72
C PRO A 162 3.43 -22.33 0.39
N ILE A 163 3.03 -22.43 1.67
CA ILE A 163 3.81 -21.93 2.83
C ILE A 163 5.02 -22.82 3.18
N GLU A 164 4.95 -24.08 2.79
CA GLU A 164 5.96 -25.12 3.00
C GLU A 164 7.32 -24.71 2.41
N LEU A 165 7.31 -23.91 1.33
CA LEU A 165 8.52 -23.38 0.71
C LEU A 165 9.37 -22.49 1.63
N VAL A 166 8.74 -21.85 2.62
CA VAL A 166 9.44 -20.92 3.52
C VAL A 166 9.35 -21.32 4.99
N LEU A 167 8.53 -22.32 5.33
CA LEU A 167 8.26 -22.74 6.71
C LEU A 167 9.54 -23.07 7.50
N PHE A 168 10.50 -23.73 6.86
CA PHE A 168 11.77 -24.14 7.47
C PHE A 168 12.83 -23.03 7.49
N MET A 169 12.65 -21.94 6.72
CA MET A 169 13.66 -20.90 6.54
C MET A 169 14.03 -20.18 7.84
N PRO A 170 13.09 -19.74 8.70
CA PRO A 170 13.43 -19.12 9.98
C PRO A 170 14.23 -20.04 10.92
N ALA A 171 13.87 -21.33 10.94
CA ALA A 171 14.58 -22.32 11.75
C ALA A 171 16.00 -22.56 11.23
N LEU A 172 16.18 -22.63 9.90
CA LEU A 172 17.49 -22.77 9.26
C LEU A 172 18.39 -21.54 9.52
N CYS A 173 17.84 -20.33 9.39
CA CYS A 173 18.56 -19.09 9.68
C CYS A 173 19.01 -19.04 11.15
N ARG A 174 18.13 -19.41 12.08
CA ARG A 174 18.45 -19.46 13.52
C ARG A 174 19.50 -20.54 13.85
N LYS A 175 19.49 -21.69 13.18
CA LYS A 175 20.48 -22.76 13.40
C LYS A 175 21.88 -22.39 12.90
N THR A 176 21.97 -21.55 11.88
CA THR A 176 23.22 -21.16 11.21
C THR A 176 23.74 -19.79 11.65
N ASP A 177 23.05 -19.14 12.61
CA ASP A 177 23.33 -17.78 13.11
C ASP A 177 23.26 -16.68 12.04
N VAL A 178 22.42 -16.87 11.03
CA VAL A 178 22.15 -15.85 10.00
C VAL A 178 20.92 -15.03 10.41
N PRO A 179 21.02 -13.68 10.48
CA PRO A 179 19.88 -12.86 10.83
C PRO A 179 18.84 -12.89 9.70
N TYR A 180 17.57 -12.95 10.08
CA TYR A 180 16.46 -12.96 9.14
C TYR A 180 15.35 -11.99 9.56
N CYS A 181 14.55 -11.56 8.59
CA CYS A 181 13.35 -10.78 8.85
C CYS A 181 12.19 -11.24 7.98
N ILE A 182 10.97 -11.12 8.52
CA ILE A 182 9.73 -11.44 7.82
C ILE A 182 9.06 -10.14 7.39
N VAL A 183 8.73 -10.02 6.10
CA VAL A 183 8.27 -8.77 5.48
C VAL A 183 6.94 -8.97 4.78
N LYS A 184 6.12 -7.90 4.80
CA LYS A 184 4.83 -7.88 4.12
C LYS A 184 4.99 -7.77 2.60
N GLY A 185 4.49 -8.78 1.89
CA GLY A 185 4.23 -8.77 0.45
C GLY A 185 5.33 -9.39 -0.40
N LYS A 186 5.13 -10.62 -0.87
CA LYS A 186 5.98 -11.29 -1.86
C LYS A 186 6.08 -10.54 -3.18
N ALA A 187 5.05 -9.78 -3.52
CA ALA A 187 5.04 -8.89 -4.69
C ALA A 187 6.05 -7.74 -4.56
N ARG A 188 6.25 -7.21 -3.34
CA ARG A 188 7.25 -6.15 -3.10
C ARG A 188 8.66 -6.69 -3.25
N LEU A 189 8.95 -7.87 -2.73
CA LEU A 189 10.23 -8.56 -2.96
C LEU A 189 10.44 -8.85 -4.45
N GLY A 190 9.39 -9.30 -5.14
CA GLY A 190 9.43 -9.52 -6.60
C GLY A 190 9.84 -8.28 -7.37
N ARG A 191 9.29 -7.11 -7.02
CA ARG A 191 9.65 -5.84 -7.65
C ARG A 191 11.15 -5.56 -7.57
N VAL A 192 11.79 -5.77 -6.43
CA VAL A 192 13.25 -5.60 -6.26
C VAL A 192 14.01 -6.40 -7.32
N VAL A 193 13.61 -7.65 -7.56
CA VAL A 193 14.34 -8.57 -8.46
C VAL A 193 13.76 -8.65 -9.88
N ASN A 194 12.89 -7.71 -10.25
CA ASN A 194 12.24 -7.63 -11.56
C ASN A 194 11.38 -8.87 -11.90
N THR A 195 10.75 -9.48 -10.90
CA THR A 195 9.76 -10.57 -11.06
C THR A 195 8.40 -10.16 -10.48
N LYS A 196 7.34 -10.90 -10.82
CA LYS A 196 6.00 -10.62 -10.25
C LYS A 196 5.95 -10.87 -8.74
N THR A 197 6.63 -11.93 -8.29
CA THR A 197 6.67 -12.35 -6.89
C THR A 197 8.02 -12.98 -6.56
N CYS A 198 8.48 -12.82 -5.33
CA CYS A 198 9.64 -13.51 -4.79
C CYS A 198 9.37 -13.95 -3.35
N SER A 199 9.71 -15.18 -3.01
CA SER A 199 9.47 -15.75 -1.67
C SER A 199 10.52 -15.30 -0.66
N CYS A 200 11.80 -15.36 -1.04
CA CYS A 200 12.94 -15.02 -0.18
C CYS A 200 14.03 -14.29 -0.97
N LEU A 201 14.69 -13.34 -0.31
CA LEU A 201 15.88 -12.65 -0.79
C LEU A 201 17.01 -12.81 0.23
N ALA A 202 18.26 -12.78 -0.24
CA ALA A 202 19.44 -12.71 0.61
C ALA A 202 20.42 -11.65 0.14
N ILE A 203 21.04 -10.99 1.10
CA ILE A 203 22.21 -10.12 0.90
C ILE A 203 23.44 -10.94 1.29
N THR A 204 24.40 -11.07 0.38
CA THR A 204 25.67 -11.79 0.64
C THR A 204 26.84 -10.84 0.87
N ASP A 205 26.82 -9.69 0.19
CA ASP A 205 27.89 -8.71 0.24
C ASP A 205 27.29 -7.32 -0.01
N VAL A 206 27.93 -6.30 0.53
CA VAL A 206 27.54 -4.89 0.43
C VAL A 206 28.77 -4.05 0.09
N TYR A 207 28.57 -2.95 -0.61
CA TYR A 207 29.64 -1.98 -0.78
C TYR A 207 30.06 -1.43 0.59
N PRO A 208 31.37 -1.31 0.84
CA PRO A 208 31.89 -0.65 2.04
C PRO A 208 31.47 0.83 2.10
#